data_AF-A0A4P9XJV2-F1
#
_entry.id   AF-A0A4P9XJV2-F1
#
_cell.length_a   1.000
_cell.length_b   1.000
_cell.length_c   1.000
_cell.angle_alpha   90.00
_cell.angle_beta   90.00
_cell.angle_gamma   90.00
#
_symmetry.space_group_name_H-M   'P 1'
#
loop_
_entity.id
_entity.type
_entity.pdbx_description
1 polymer ?
#
loop_
_entity_poly.entity_id
_entity_poly.type
_entity_poly.pdbx_seq_one_letter_code
_entity_poly.pdbx_strand_id
1 'polypeptide(L)'
;VIITGTLLNALFGTDFSTMNSSSGRSQTTLGTYTRIWMGKSADANILVMDVEGVDGQAFGEDKLIERRYALFSLATAEVLVVNMHEITIGLYNGANVGLLETVFEANLQLSEGKGLCHPHRAGKTLLFFVIRDYTGQTSLAHNEDKLRGNMARIWKSIEKPKHLENSSFSDFFDCMVVGLPPKPYMPEQFNEAVDKLRLRFTDLNHSDYVFKPCYQRKIPIDGFSCYAFDIWDAILPDRTLSISAQQVLLAKYRCAELRLKTESAFKESISAIESQINGGKLVDGLGKLMEKERSKAVVVFDASAKHYHQDVYTEMRGKLYKAFDEKSTVLFRSQIGIVAEQTFDQFNDKMWSLHVNSILAFIESTQAMVLDALEDLERAVDGMCANMHAA
;
A
#
# COMPACT_ATOMS: atom_id res chain seq x y z
N VAL A 1 -33.25 -14.38 7.90
CA VAL A 1 -31.97 -13.67 7.97
C VAL A 1 -30.90 -14.63 7.51
N ILE A 2 -30.57 -14.59 6.23
CA ILE A 2 -29.40 -15.29 5.71
C ILE A 2 -28.21 -14.41 6.10
N ILE A 3 -27.39 -14.92 7.00
CA ILE A 3 -26.21 -14.25 7.55
C ILE A 3 -25.32 -13.78 6.41
N THR A 4 -24.72 -12.61 6.60
CA THR A 4 -23.79 -11.95 5.67
C THR A 4 -22.76 -12.92 5.09
N GLY A 5 -22.19 -13.79 5.94
CA GLY A 5 -21.30 -14.88 5.53
C GLY A 5 -21.84 -15.83 4.46
N THR A 6 -23.14 -16.15 4.43
CA THR A 6 -23.71 -17.02 3.37
C THR A 6 -23.75 -16.33 2.00
N LEU A 7 -23.94 -15.01 1.97
CA LEU A 7 -23.88 -14.24 0.72
C LEU A 7 -22.42 -14.11 0.27
N LEU A 8 -21.51 -13.78 1.18
CA LEU A 8 -20.08 -13.62 0.89
C LEU A 8 -19.48 -14.93 0.36
N ASN A 9 -19.80 -16.07 0.99
CA ASN A 9 -19.37 -17.38 0.53
C ASN A 9 -19.88 -17.69 -0.88
N ALA A 10 -21.16 -17.42 -1.16
CA ALA A 10 -21.73 -17.65 -2.48
C ALA A 10 -21.14 -16.72 -3.55
N LEU A 11 -20.92 -15.45 -3.22
CA LEU A 11 -20.45 -14.44 -4.17
C LEU A 11 -18.96 -14.57 -4.46
N PHE A 12 -18.13 -14.77 -3.42
CA PHE A 12 -16.68 -14.71 -3.53
C PHE A 12 -15.98 -16.07 -3.38
N GLY A 13 -16.71 -17.15 -3.06
CA GLY A 13 -16.13 -18.48 -2.84
C GLY A 13 -15.32 -18.55 -1.53
N THR A 14 -15.69 -17.77 -0.52
CA THR A 14 -15.07 -17.82 0.81
C THR A 14 -15.67 -18.92 1.67
N ASP A 15 -14.97 -19.27 2.77
CA ASP A 15 -15.38 -20.30 3.74
C ASP A 15 -15.72 -19.69 5.12
N PHE A 16 -16.45 -18.57 5.16
CA PHE A 16 -16.89 -18.00 6.43
C PHE A 16 -17.88 -18.94 7.12
N SER A 17 -17.82 -19.00 8.46
CA SER A 17 -18.75 -19.81 9.24
C SER A 17 -20.16 -19.26 9.11
N THR A 18 -21.13 -20.13 8.85
CA THR A 18 -22.54 -19.76 8.74
C THR A 18 -23.39 -20.57 9.71
N MET A 19 -24.36 -19.92 10.35
CA MET A 19 -25.77 -20.23 10.08
C MET A 19 -26.27 -21.68 10.16
N ASN A 20 -25.99 -22.50 11.17
CA ASN A 20 -26.67 -23.80 11.31
C ASN A 20 -28.17 -23.61 11.64
N SER A 21 -28.99 -23.60 10.58
CA SER A 21 -30.44 -23.34 10.64
C SER A 21 -31.21 -24.39 11.46
N SER A 22 -30.63 -25.58 11.62
CA SER A 22 -31.19 -26.73 12.35
C SER A 22 -31.06 -26.62 13.88
N SER A 23 -30.21 -25.72 14.38
CA SER A 23 -29.86 -25.62 15.80
C SER A 23 -30.54 -24.45 16.52
N GLY A 24 -31.51 -23.79 15.87
CA GLY A 24 -32.22 -22.62 16.40
C GLY A 24 -31.58 -21.29 15.98
N ARG A 25 -32.32 -20.17 16.17
CA ARG A 25 -31.89 -18.82 15.80
C ARG A 25 -30.89 -18.24 16.82
N SER A 26 -29.65 -18.72 16.85
CA SER A 26 -28.54 -18.14 17.62
C SER A 26 -27.43 -17.54 16.75
N GLN A 27 -26.69 -16.57 17.30
CA GLN A 27 -25.46 -16.06 16.71
C GLN A 27 -24.49 -17.23 16.45
N THR A 28 -23.93 -17.33 15.24
CA THR A 28 -23.31 -18.61 14.77
C THR A 28 -21.79 -18.68 14.83
N THR A 29 -21.16 -17.64 15.32
CA THR A 29 -19.73 -17.62 15.56
C THR A 29 -19.51 -17.88 17.04
N LEU A 30 -19.08 -19.11 17.35
CA LEU A 30 -18.66 -19.59 18.67
C LEU A 30 -18.06 -18.48 19.56
N GLY A 31 -18.83 -18.00 20.53
CA GLY A 31 -18.34 -17.25 21.69
C GLY A 31 -18.67 -15.77 21.73
N THR A 32 -18.73 -15.27 22.96
CA THR A 32 -19.11 -13.95 23.48
C THR A 32 -18.21 -12.78 23.03
N TYR A 33 -17.76 -12.74 21.77
CA TYR A 33 -16.95 -11.66 21.21
C TYR A 33 -17.31 -11.43 19.74
N THR A 34 -17.66 -10.19 19.38
CA THR A 34 -17.85 -9.74 18.00
C THR A 34 -16.55 -9.89 17.20
N ARG A 35 -16.60 -10.49 16.00
CA ARG A 35 -15.40 -10.80 15.20
C ARG A 35 -15.47 -10.21 13.79
N ILE A 36 -14.36 -9.62 13.37
CA ILE A 36 -14.07 -9.33 11.97
C ILE A 36 -13.33 -10.53 11.40
N TRP A 37 -13.84 -11.12 10.32
CA TRP A 37 -13.19 -12.19 9.57
C TRP A 37 -12.75 -11.68 8.21
N MET A 38 -11.59 -12.12 7.74
CA MET A 38 -11.11 -11.79 6.40
C MET A 38 -10.83 -13.06 5.61
N GLY A 39 -11.21 -13.06 4.33
CA GLY A 39 -11.04 -14.18 3.43
C GLY A 39 -10.70 -13.69 2.03
N LYS A 40 -9.82 -14.41 1.32
CA LYS A 40 -9.54 -14.14 -0.08
C LYS A 40 -10.64 -14.77 -0.95
N SER A 41 -11.09 -14.04 -1.97
CA SER A 41 -11.98 -14.63 -2.98
C SER A 41 -11.26 -15.75 -3.75
N ALA A 42 -12.00 -16.83 -4.06
CA ALA A 42 -11.45 -17.98 -4.77
C ALA A 42 -10.94 -17.63 -6.17
N ASP A 43 -11.69 -16.79 -6.90
CA ASP A 43 -11.49 -16.57 -8.34
C ASP A 43 -10.82 -15.22 -8.66
N ALA A 44 -10.52 -14.38 -7.66
CA ALA A 44 -9.98 -13.05 -7.87
C ALA A 44 -9.08 -12.56 -6.72
N ASN A 45 -8.25 -11.56 -7.00
CA ASN A 45 -7.46 -10.86 -5.98
C ASN A 45 -8.32 -9.84 -5.22
N ILE A 46 -9.37 -10.34 -4.56
CA ILE A 46 -10.29 -9.56 -3.74
C ILE A 46 -10.18 -10.07 -2.31
N LEU A 47 -9.93 -9.15 -1.37
CA LEU A 47 -9.99 -9.44 0.05
C LEU A 47 -11.39 -9.08 0.55
N VAL A 48 -12.09 -10.07 1.10
CA VAL A 48 -13.45 -9.94 1.61
C VAL A 48 -13.38 -9.90 3.12
N MET A 49 -14.14 -9.00 3.73
CA MET A 49 -14.22 -8.86 5.17
C MET A 49 -15.66 -9.07 5.63
N ASP A 50 -15.89 -10.09 6.44
CA ASP A 50 -17.17 -10.33 7.11
C ASP A 50 -17.14 -9.65 8.48
N VAL A 51 -17.97 -8.63 8.64
CA VAL A 51 -18.11 -7.87 9.87
C VAL A 51 -19.42 -8.28 10.49
N GLU A 52 -19.32 -9.01 11.59
CA GLU A 52 -20.50 -9.52 12.28
C GLU A 52 -21.33 -8.35 12.85
N GLY A 53 -22.62 -8.33 12.52
CA GLY A 53 -23.56 -7.33 13.03
C GLY A 53 -23.84 -7.54 14.52
N VAL A 54 -23.84 -6.46 15.29
CA VAL A 54 -24.07 -6.46 16.75
C VAL A 54 -25.58 -6.43 17.09
N ASP A 55 -26.46 -6.71 16.12
CA ASP A 55 -27.93 -6.69 16.28
C ASP A 55 -28.46 -7.91 17.07
N GLY A 56 -27.68 -8.35 18.06
CA GLY A 56 -27.98 -9.41 18.98
C GLY A 56 -28.28 -8.84 20.36
N GLN A 57 -29.46 -9.19 20.87
CA GLN A 57 -29.96 -9.00 22.25
C GLN A 57 -28.96 -9.36 23.38
N ALA A 58 -27.80 -9.95 23.06
CA ALA A 58 -26.73 -10.36 23.96
C ALA A 58 -25.76 -9.24 24.36
N PHE A 59 -25.63 -8.17 23.56
CA PHE A 59 -24.85 -6.98 23.91
C PHE A 59 -25.82 -5.80 23.91
N GLY A 60 -26.35 -5.46 25.08
CA GLY A 60 -27.27 -4.33 25.19
C GLY A 60 -26.65 -3.05 24.61
N GLU A 61 -27.32 -2.42 23.65
CA GLU A 61 -27.13 -1.06 23.11
C GLU A 61 -25.71 -0.44 23.13
N ASP A 62 -24.63 -1.22 22.97
CA ASP A 62 -23.28 -0.68 23.03
C ASP A 62 -22.88 -0.11 21.65
N LYS A 63 -23.47 1.05 21.34
CA LYS A 63 -23.24 1.84 20.11
C LYS A 63 -21.75 2.14 19.87
N LEU A 64 -20.93 2.11 20.92
CA LEU A 64 -19.49 2.34 20.81
C LEU A 64 -18.81 1.22 20.01
N ILE A 65 -19.19 -0.03 20.25
CA ILE A 65 -18.64 -1.19 19.56
C ILE A 65 -19.01 -1.15 18.08
N GLU A 66 -20.29 -0.90 17.77
CA GLU A 66 -20.77 -0.72 16.39
C GLU A 66 -20.02 0.39 15.67
N ARG A 67 -19.79 1.52 16.35
CA ARG A 67 -19.01 2.63 15.81
C ARG A 67 -17.57 2.27 15.48
N ARG A 68 -16.90 1.50 16.34
CA ARG A 68 -15.53 1.04 16.11
C ARG A 68 -15.43 0.13 14.88
N TYR A 69 -16.37 -0.80 14.73
CA TYR A 69 -16.43 -1.67 13.55
C TYR A 69 -16.75 -0.90 12.27
N ALA A 70 -17.66 0.06 12.33
CA ALA A 70 -17.99 0.94 11.21
C ALA A 70 -16.77 1.77 10.76
N LEU A 71 -16.07 2.40 11.71
CA LEU A 71 -14.83 3.16 11.47
C LEU A 71 -13.75 2.29 10.82
N PHE A 72 -13.51 1.11 11.38
CA PHE A 72 -12.51 0.17 10.87
C PHE A 72 -12.85 -0.25 9.44
N SER A 73 -14.10 -0.63 9.21
CA SER A 73 -14.57 -1.07 7.89
C SER A 73 -14.43 0.01 6.84
N LEU A 74 -14.78 1.24 7.20
CA LEU A 74 -14.72 2.37 6.28
C LEU A 74 -13.28 2.82 5.98
N ALA A 75 -12.40 2.78 6.98
CA ALA A 75 -10.99 3.14 6.82
C ALA A 75 -10.21 2.11 5.99
N THR A 76 -10.64 0.85 5.97
CA THR A 76 -9.94 -0.25 5.29
C THR A 76 -10.58 -0.65 3.96
N ALA A 77 -11.90 -0.57 3.83
CA ALA A 77 -12.62 -1.02 2.64
C ALA A 77 -12.75 0.08 1.56
N GLU A 78 -12.76 -0.37 0.32
CA GLU A 78 -13.10 0.43 -0.87
C GLU A 78 -14.61 0.37 -1.15
N VAL A 79 -15.21 -0.78 -0.85
CA VAL A 79 -16.62 -1.10 -1.08
C VAL A 79 -17.21 -1.62 0.22
N LEU A 80 -18.27 -0.99 0.71
CA LEU A 80 -19.04 -1.44 1.86
C LEU A 80 -20.34 -2.08 1.39
N VAL A 81 -20.48 -3.39 1.60
CA VAL A 81 -21.68 -4.14 1.21
C VAL A 81 -22.71 -4.08 2.34
N VAL A 82 -23.85 -3.44 2.07
CA VAL A 82 -24.96 -3.33 3.02
C VAL A 82 -26.04 -4.34 2.64
N ASN A 83 -26.08 -5.45 3.37
CA ASN A 83 -27.06 -6.52 3.17
C ASN A 83 -28.37 -6.19 3.93
N MET A 84 -29.48 -6.01 3.21
CA MET A 84 -30.76 -5.62 3.79
C MET A 84 -31.94 -6.33 3.11
N HIS A 85 -33.07 -6.51 3.80
CA HIS A 85 -34.28 -7.10 3.22
C HIS A 85 -35.12 -6.03 2.48
N GLU A 86 -35.81 -6.41 1.40
CA GLU A 86 -36.68 -5.48 0.64
C GLU A 86 -37.70 -4.77 1.53
N ILE A 87 -38.32 -5.51 2.46
CA ILE A 87 -39.33 -5.00 3.40
C ILE A 87 -38.83 -3.92 4.36
N THR A 88 -37.51 -3.78 4.56
CA THR A 88 -36.96 -2.74 5.44
C THR A 88 -36.73 -1.42 4.71
N ILE A 89 -36.82 -1.41 3.38
CA ILE A 89 -36.64 -0.21 2.57
C ILE A 89 -37.81 0.77 2.81
N GLY A 90 -37.49 1.94 3.37
CA GLY A 90 -38.47 3.00 3.65
C GLY A 90 -39.01 3.00 5.08
N LEU A 91 -38.63 2.03 5.93
CA LEU A 91 -38.91 2.10 7.36
C LEU A 91 -37.97 3.12 8.01
N TYR A 92 -38.56 4.15 8.61
CA TYR A 92 -37.82 5.24 9.26
C TYR A 92 -37.04 4.80 10.52
N ASN A 93 -37.54 3.76 11.21
CA ASN A 93 -36.93 3.17 12.41
C ASN A 93 -36.22 1.83 12.12
N GLY A 94 -35.80 1.59 10.87
CA GLY A 94 -35.02 0.40 10.58
C GLY A 94 -33.69 0.41 11.34
N ALA A 95 -33.26 -0.74 11.86
CA ALA A 95 -31.97 -0.93 12.55
C ALA A 95 -30.77 -0.35 11.78
N ASN A 96 -30.89 -0.23 10.45
CA ASN A 96 -29.83 0.26 9.58
C ASN A 96 -29.61 1.78 9.63
N VAL A 97 -30.57 2.60 10.10
CA VAL A 97 -30.41 4.07 10.10
C VAL A 97 -29.32 4.49 11.09
N GLY A 98 -29.34 3.98 12.31
CA GLY A 98 -28.31 4.31 13.32
C GLY A 98 -26.92 3.82 12.92
N LEU A 99 -26.83 2.65 12.28
CA LEU A 99 -25.58 2.15 11.71
C LEU A 99 -25.05 3.10 10.62
N LEU A 100 -25.92 3.58 9.73
CA LEU A 100 -25.52 4.48 8.64
C LEU A 100 -25.13 5.88 9.13
N GLU A 101 -25.82 6.43 10.14
CA GLU A 101 -25.39 7.64 10.84
C GLU A 101 -23.97 7.48 11.36
N THR A 102 -23.73 6.37 12.07
CA THR A 102 -22.42 6.02 12.61
C THR A 102 -21.35 5.90 11.51
N VAL A 103 -21.67 5.27 10.38
CA VAL A 103 -20.77 5.17 9.21
C VAL A 103 -20.46 6.54 8.62
N PHE A 104 -21.43 7.44 8.53
CA PHE A 104 -21.22 8.76 7.95
C PHE A 104 -20.44 9.70 8.88
N GLU A 105 -20.73 9.69 10.18
CA GLU A 105 -19.94 10.39 11.19
C GLU A 105 -18.50 9.90 11.21
N ALA A 106 -18.32 8.57 11.17
CA ALA A 106 -17.03 7.93 11.03
C ALA A 106 -16.27 8.45 9.79
N ASN A 107 -16.94 8.54 8.64
CA ASN A 107 -16.34 9.05 7.41
C ASN A 107 -15.88 10.50 7.52
N LEU A 108 -16.66 11.34 8.18
CA LEU A 108 -16.32 12.74 8.40
C LEU A 108 -15.05 12.83 9.25
N GLN A 109 -14.98 12.10 10.36
CA GLN A 109 -13.80 12.04 11.24
C GLN A 109 -12.53 11.60 10.48
N LEU A 110 -12.66 10.58 9.63
CA LEU A 110 -11.56 10.10 8.78
C LEU A 110 -11.13 11.11 7.72
N SER A 111 -12.03 12.00 7.31
CA SER A 111 -11.78 13.03 6.30
C SER A 111 -11.12 14.28 6.89
N GLU A 112 -11.42 14.64 8.14
CA GLU A 112 -10.78 15.74 8.87
C GLU A 112 -9.28 15.53 9.05
N GLY A 113 -8.87 14.31 9.42
CA GLY A 113 -7.47 13.95 9.63
C GLY A 113 -6.60 14.07 8.36
N LYS A 114 -7.19 14.18 7.17
CA LYS A 114 -6.45 14.29 5.90
C LYS A 114 -5.94 15.70 5.61
N GLY A 115 -6.30 16.72 6.40
CA GLY A 115 -5.92 18.12 6.13
C GLY A 115 -6.39 18.62 4.76
N LEU A 116 -7.37 17.94 4.16
CA LEU A 116 -7.82 18.18 2.80
C LEU A 116 -8.92 19.23 2.82
N CYS A 117 -8.61 20.43 2.33
CA CYS A 117 -9.57 21.50 2.06
C CYS A 117 -10.57 21.16 0.92
N HIS A 118 -10.52 19.94 0.35
CA HIS A 118 -11.34 19.56 -0.81
C HIS A 118 -11.84 18.10 -0.73
N PRO A 119 -13.18 17.88 -0.77
CA PRO A 119 -13.80 16.56 -0.78
C PRO A 119 -13.31 15.63 -1.90
N HIS A 120 -12.96 16.19 -3.07
CA HIS A 120 -12.56 15.42 -4.25
C HIS A 120 -11.19 14.72 -4.16
N ARG A 121 -10.36 15.02 -3.15
CA ARG A 121 -9.06 14.36 -2.97
C ARG A 121 -9.10 13.22 -1.94
N ALA A 122 -10.12 13.18 -1.09
CA ALA A 122 -10.37 12.07 -0.19
C ALA A 122 -11.12 11.00 -0.99
N GLY A 123 -10.45 9.90 -1.38
CA GLY A 123 -11.08 8.84 -2.17
C GLY A 123 -12.46 8.44 -1.63
N LYS A 124 -13.43 8.26 -2.54
CA LYS A 124 -14.81 7.92 -2.22
C LYS A 124 -14.92 6.49 -1.68
N THR A 125 -16.02 6.17 -1.03
CA THR A 125 -16.36 4.78 -0.69
C THR A 125 -17.63 4.39 -1.44
N LEU A 126 -17.68 3.19 -2.00
CA LEU A 126 -18.91 2.68 -2.59
C LEU A 126 -19.78 2.03 -1.52
N LEU A 127 -21.00 2.52 -1.35
CA LEU A 127 -22.05 1.81 -0.61
C LEU A 127 -22.80 0.89 -1.59
N PHE A 128 -22.62 -0.41 -1.42
CA PHE A 128 -23.21 -1.42 -2.27
C PHE A 128 -24.37 -2.11 -1.54
N PHE A 129 -25.60 -1.71 -1.84
CA PHE A 129 -26.80 -2.25 -1.21
C PHE A 129 -27.24 -3.55 -1.89
N VAL A 130 -27.26 -4.63 -1.11
CA VAL A 130 -27.80 -5.92 -1.55
C VAL A 130 -29.17 -6.10 -0.91
N ILE A 131 -30.21 -5.96 -1.74
CA ILE A 131 -31.60 -6.14 -1.35
C ILE A 131 -31.92 -7.64 -1.42
N ARG A 132 -32.24 -8.23 -0.27
CA ARG A 132 -32.60 -9.64 -0.10
C ARG A 132 -34.09 -9.82 -0.22
N ASP A 133 -34.45 -11.04 -0.63
CA ASP A 133 -35.83 -11.47 -0.85
C ASP A 133 -36.57 -10.54 -1.82
N TYR A 134 -35.84 -10.06 -2.85
CA TYR A 134 -36.37 -9.16 -3.84
C TYR A 134 -37.39 -9.87 -4.73
N THR A 135 -38.62 -9.39 -4.72
CA THR A 135 -39.75 -10.01 -5.44
C THR A 135 -40.05 -9.38 -6.80
N GLY A 136 -39.43 -8.24 -7.12
CA GLY A 136 -39.67 -7.51 -8.36
C GLY A 136 -40.97 -6.67 -8.36
N GLN A 137 -41.76 -6.70 -7.29
CA GLN A 137 -42.99 -5.89 -7.19
C GLN A 137 -42.69 -4.39 -7.24
N THR A 138 -41.62 -3.97 -6.58
CA THR A 138 -41.09 -2.61 -6.68
C THR A 138 -39.88 -2.63 -7.61
N SER A 139 -39.81 -1.72 -8.58
CA SER A 139 -38.66 -1.67 -9.48
C SER A 139 -37.37 -1.33 -8.71
N LEU A 140 -36.24 -1.90 -9.16
CA LEU A 140 -34.95 -1.66 -8.51
C LEU A 140 -34.57 -0.17 -8.53
N ALA A 141 -34.89 0.54 -9.62
CA ALA A 141 -34.67 1.98 -9.75
C ALA A 141 -35.43 2.78 -8.66
N HIS A 142 -36.67 2.42 -8.38
CA HIS A 142 -37.44 3.09 -7.32
C HIS A 142 -36.88 2.82 -5.92
N ASN A 143 -36.42 1.58 -5.68
CA ASN A 143 -35.73 1.24 -4.44
C ASN A 143 -34.40 2.00 -4.30
N GLU A 144 -33.66 2.16 -5.39
CA GLU A 144 -32.43 2.97 -5.42
C GLU A 144 -32.71 4.44 -5.11
N ASP A 145 -33.71 5.05 -5.75
CA ASP A 145 -34.07 6.46 -5.52
C ASP A 145 -34.49 6.69 -4.06
N LYS A 146 -35.27 5.76 -3.49
CA LYS A 146 -35.65 5.79 -2.07
C LYS A 146 -34.43 5.68 -1.15
N LEU A 147 -33.52 4.73 -1.41
CA LEU A 147 -32.32 4.56 -0.61
C LEU A 147 -31.43 5.80 -0.69
N ARG A 148 -31.21 6.34 -1.90
CA ARG A 148 -30.43 7.56 -2.12
C ARG A 148 -31.04 8.77 -1.39
N GLY A 149 -32.36 8.94 -1.47
CA GLY A 149 -33.09 9.98 -0.73
C GLY A 149 -32.95 9.84 0.79
N ASN A 150 -33.05 8.60 1.30
CA ASN A 150 -32.82 8.33 2.71
C ASN A 150 -31.36 8.62 3.12
N MET A 151 -30.36 8.22 2.33
CA MET A 151 -28.95 8.51 2.64
C MET A 151 -28.68 10.01 2.65
N ALA A 152 -29.22 10.75 1.69
CA ALA A 152 -29.11 12.20 1.66
C ALA A 152 -29.78 12.87 2.86
N ARG A 153 -30.87 12.30 3.37
CA ARG A 153 -31.54 12.79 4.59
C ARG A 153 -30.71 12.52 5.84
N ILE A 154 -30.21 11.30 6.00
CA ILE A 154 -29.33 10.91 7.12
C ILE A 154 -28.06 11.78 7.09
N TRP A 155 -27.48 11.99 5.91
CA TRP A 155 -26.34 12.88 5.74
C TRP A 155 -26.66 14.32 6.16
N LYS A 156 -27.90 14.79 6.02
CA LYS A 156 -28.29 16.13 6.51
C LYS A 156 -28.49 16.19 8.02
N SER A 157 -28.90 15.10 8.68
CA SER A 157 -29.15 15.09 10.12
C SER A 157 -27.88 15.00 10.97
N ILE A 158 -26.80 14.42 10.46
CA ILE A 158 -25.54 14.34 11.21
C ILE A 158 -24.88 15.71 11.38
N GLU A 159 -24.23 15.90 12.54
CA GLU A 159 -23.42 17.08 12.82
C GLU A 159 -22.16 17.08 11.95
N LYS A 160 -21.92 18.20 11.27
CA LYS A 160 -20.76 18.36 10.37
C LYS A 160 -19.81 19.41 10.91
N PRO A 161 -18.49 19.22 10.72
CA PRO A 161 -17.51 20.27 10.95
C PRO A 161 -17.80 21.51 10.08
N LYS A 162 -17.45 22.71 10.57
CA LYS A 162 -17.73 23.99 9.89
C LYS A 162 -17.30 24.05 8.43
N HIS A 163 -16.19 23.39 8.09
CA HIS A 163 -15.64 23.37 6.74
C HIS A 163 -16.36 22.40 5.78
N LEU A 164 -17.22 21.52 6.29
CA LEU A 164 -18.00 20.52 5.54
C LEU A 164 -19.52 20.74 5.64
N GLU A 165 -19.99 21.84 6.23
CA GLU A 165 -21.42 22.13 6.41
C GLU A 165 -22.22 22.03 5.10
N ASN A 166 -21.65 22.52 3.99
CA ASN A 166 -22.28 22.53 2.67
C ASN A 166 -22.00 21.27 1.84
N SER A 167 -21.36 20.25 2.41
CA SER A 167 -21.01 19.03 1.68
C SER A 167 -22.23 18.12 1.45
N SER A 168 -22.22 17.42 0.31
CA SER A 168 -23.27 16.47 -0.06
C SER A 168 -22.81 15.03 0.16
N PHE A 169 -23.78 14.13 0.34
CA PHE A 169 -23.52 12.69 0.43
C PHE A 169 -22.69 12.18 -0.76
N SER A 170 -23.02 12.66 -1.97
CA SER A 170 -22.38 12.24 -3.22
C SER A 170 -20.93 12.71 -3.36
N ASP A 171 -20.44 13.61 -2.51
CA ASP A 171 -19.03 14.00 -2.51
C ASP A 171 -18.15 12.90 -1.92
N PHE A 172 -18.68 12.10 -1.00
CA PHE A 172 -17.94 11.08 -0.25
C PHE A 172 -18.30 9.65 -0.64
N PHE A 173 -19.54 9.43 -1.07
CA PHE A 173 -20.07 8.10 -1.33
C PHE A 173 -20.70 8.00 -2.71
N ASP A 174 -20.43 6.88 -3.37
CA ASP A 174 -21.22 6.43 -4.51
C ASP A 174 -22.17 5.32 -4.01
N CYS A 175 -23.27 5.10 -4.73
CA CYS A 175 -24.29 4.11 -4.37
C CYS A 175 -24.53 3.16 -5.53
N MET A 176 -24.62 1.87 -5.24
CA MET A 176 -25.09 0.85 -6.16
C MET A 176 -26.07 -0.07 -5.45
N VAL A 177 -27.07 -0.56 -6.19
CA VAL A 177 -28.10 -1.44 -5.65
C VAL A 177 -28.21 -2.70 -6.50
N VAL A 178 -28.46 -3.84 -5.85
CA VAL A 178 -28.82 -5.09 -6.53
C VAL A 178 -29.92 -5.81 -5.74
N GLY A 179 -30.86 -6.42 -6.45
CA GLY A 179 -31.86 -7.30 -5.86
C GLY A 179 -31.47 -8.77 -6.01
N LEU A 180 -31.54 -9.53 -4.92
CA LEU A 180 -31.35 -10.98 -4.92
C LEU A 180 -32.68 -11.68 -4.57
N PRO A 181 -33.10 -12.69 -5.35
CA PRO A 181 -34.29 -13.48 -5.07
C PRO A 181 -34.24 -14.17 -3.69
N PRO A 182 -35.39 -14.58 -3.13
CA PRO A 182 -35.42 -15.29 -1.85
C PRO A 182 -34.85 -16.71 -1.98
N LYS A 183 -33.61 -16.91 -1.51
CA LYS A 183 -32.88 -18.19 -1.57
C LYS A 183 -33.68 -19.42 -1.08
N PRO A 184 -34.46 -19.37 0.03
CA PRO A 184 -35.17 -20.55 0.52
C PRO A 184 -36.25 -21.07 -0.43
N TYR A 185 -36.86 -20.17 -1.23
CA TYR A 185 -37.96 -20.50 -2.12
C TYR A 185 -37.53 -20.60 -3.59
N MET A 186 -36.48 -19.87 -3.97
CA MET A 186 -35.98 -19.79 -5.35
C MET A 186 -34.46 -19.95 -5.40
N PRO A 187 -33.90 -21.11 -5.01
CA PRO A 187 -32.46 -21.31 -4.89
C PRO A 187 -31.72 -21.20 -6.24
N GLU A 188 -32.30 -21.72 -7.32
CA GLU A 188 -31.69 -21.66 -8.66
C GLU A 188 -31.60 -20.23 -9.16
N GLN A 189 -32.69 -19.46 -9.08
CA GLN A 189 -32.70 -18.05 -9.48
C GLN A 189 -31.78 -17.19 -8.60
N PHE A 190 -31.69 -17.51 -7.30
CA PHE A 190 -30.73 -16.86 -6.41
C PHE A 190 -29.29 -17.12 -6.84
N ASN A 191 -28.94 -18.37 -7.14
CA ASN A 191 -27.58 -18.72 -7.59
C ASN A 191 -27.26 -18.04 -8.93
N GLU A 192 -28.18 -18.05 -9.89
CA GLU A 192 -28.00 -17.35 -11.17
C GLU A 192 -27.80 -15.83 -10.98
N ALA A 193 -28.57 -15.22 -10.08
CA ALA A 193 -28.43 -13.80 -9.74
C ALA A 193 -27.08 -13.52 -9.06
N VAL A 194 -26.59 -14.42 -8.20
CA VAL A 194 -25.26 -14.32 -7.58
C VAL A 194 -24.16 -14.47 -8.62
N ASP A 195 -24.28 -15.39 -9.57
CA ASP A 195 -23.31 -15.57 -10.65
C ASP A 195 -23.23 -14.32 -11.54
N LYS A 196 -24.38 -13.74 -11.90
CA LYS A 196 -24.43 -12.44 -12.60
C LYS A 196 -23.81 -11.32 -11.78
N LEU A 197 -24.07 -11.29 -10.47
CA LEU A 197 -23.48 -10.30 -9.56
C LEU A 197 -21.96 -10.46 -9.47
N ARG A 198 -21.44 -11.70 -9.47
CA ARG A 198 -20.00 -11.98 -9.43
C ARG A 198 -19.26 -11.32 -10.57
N LEU A 199 -19.84 -11.31 -11.78
CA LEU A 199 -19.26 -10.65 -12.95
C LEU A 199 -18.99 -9.16 -12.72
N ARG A 200 -19.83 -8.47 -11.93
CA ARG A 200 -19.60 -7.05 -11.60
C ARG A 200 -18.36 -6.82 -10.74
N PHE A 201 -17.87 -7.85 -10.04
CA PHE A 201 -16.65 -7.78 -9.23
C PHE A 201 -15.42 -8.31 -9.96
N THR A 202 -15.58 -9.16 -10.97
CA THR A 202 -14.47 -9.86 -11.63
C THR A 202 -14.21 -9.42 -13.08
N ASP A 203 -15.24 -9.00 -13.82
CA ASP A 203 -15.12 -8.56 -15.21
C ASP A 203 -14.91 -7.04 -15.30
N LEU A 204 -13.68 -6.64 -15.63
CA LEU A 204 -13.26 -5.25 -15.80
C LEU A 204 -14.03 -4.48 -16.89
N ASN A 205 -14.61 -5.18 -17.87
CA ASN A 205 -15.36 -4.56 -18.97
C ASN A 205 -16.86 -4.46 -18.68
N HIS A 206 -17.32 -4.93 -17.53
CA HIS A 206 -18.73 -4.86 -17.15
C HIS A 206 -19.16 -3.39 -16.97
N SER A 207 -20.32 -3.01 -17.53
CA SER A 207 -20.85 -1.63 -17.43
C SER A 207 -20.98 -1.16 -15.99
N ASP A 208 -21.44 -2.07 -15.12
CA ASP A 208 -21.59 -1.87 -13.67
C ASP A 208 -20.44 -2.48 -12.85
N TYR A 209 -19.20 -2.42 -13.36
CA TYR A 209 -18.02 -2.87 -12.62
C TYR A 209 -17.86 -2.10 -11.31
N VAL A 210 -17.64 -2.85 -10.22
CA VAL A 210 -17.75 -2.33 -8.85
C VAL A 210 -16.51 -1.52 -8.46
N PHE A 211 -15.30 -1.98 -8.76
CA PHE A 211 -14.08 -1.33 -8.30
C PHE A 211 -13.68 -0.17 -9.22
N LYS A 212 -13.59 1.04 -8.66
CA LYS A 212 -13.16 2.24 -9.39
C LYS A 212 -11.88 2.82 -8.77
N PRO A 213 -11.00 3.46 -9.56
CA PRO A 213 -9.78 4.08 -9.03
C PRO A 213 -10.03 5.11 -7.92
N CYS A 214 -11.20 5.77 -7.92
CA CYS A 214 -11.57 6.73 -6.89
C CYS A 214 -11.85 6.10 -5.51
N TYR A 215 -12.05 4.78 -5.44
CA TYR A 215 -12.26 4.07 -4.17
C TYR A 215 -10.97 3.55 -3.54
N GLN A 216 -9.88 3.51 -4.32
CA GLN A 216 -8.63 2.89 -3.89
C GLN A 216 -7.98 3.64 -2.74
N ARG A 217 -7.61 2.89 -1.68
CA ARG A 217 -6.91 3.45 -0.53
C ARG A 217 -5.39 3.61 -0.76
N LYS A 218 -4.84 3.08 -1.86
CA LYS A 218 -3.40 3.12 -2.20
C LYS A 218 -2.50 2.48 -1.12
N ILE A 219 -2.93 1.33 -0.62
CA ILE A 219 -2.19 0.57 0.39
C ILE A 219 -1.75 -0.75 -0.24
N PRO A 220 -0.44 -0.98 -0.40
CA PRO A 220 0.08 -2.26 -0.87
C PRO A 220 -0.34 -3.42 0.04
N ILE A 221 -0.58 -4.60 -0.53
CA ILE A 221 -1.13 -5.75 0.21
C ILE A 221 -0.17 -6.30 1.29
N ASP A 222 1.14 -6.19 1.05
CA ASP A 222 2.20 -6.53 2.01
C ASP A 222 2.25 -5.59 3.23
N GLY A 223 1.75 -4.36 3.07
CA GLY A 223 1.57 -3.39 4.15
C GLY A 223 0.19 -3.42 4.81
N PHE A 224 -0.78 -4.15 4.26
CA PHE A 224 -2.19 -4.07 4.68
C PHE A 224 -2.39 -4.52 6.13
N SER A 225 -1.70 -5.57 6.59
CA SER A 225 -1.85 -6.07 7.98
C SER A 225 -1.40 -5.04 9.01
N CYS A 226 -0.26 -4.37 8.77
CA CYS A 226 0.23 -3.28 9.62
C CYS A 226 -0.74 -2.10 9.60
N TYR A 227 -1.20 -1.70 8.40
CA TYR A 227 -2.20 -0.64 8.29
C TYR A 227 -3.47 -0.94 9.08
N ALA A 228 -4.04 -2.14 8.90
CA ALA A 228 -5.24 -2.55 9.61
C ALA A 228 -5.02 -2.54 11.13
N PHE A 229 -3.87 -3.02 11.59
CA PHE A 229 -3.50 -2.96 13.00
C PHE A 229 -3.44 -1.52 13.52
N ASP A 230 -2.74 -0.62 12.83
CA ASP A 230 -2.58 0.78 13.24
C ASP A 230 -3.92 1.53 13.26
N ILE A 231 -4.81 1.23 12.31
CA ILE A 231 -6.18 1.76 12.29
C ILE A 231 -6.96 1.26 13.50
N TRP A 232 -6.89 -0.05 13.79
CA TRP A 232 -7.58 -0.63 14.94
C TRP A 232 -7.05 -0.06 16.28
N ASP A 233 -5.73 0.07 16.42
CA ASP A 233 -5.08 0.65 17.60
C ASP A 233 -5.44 2.13 17.80
N ALA A 234 -5.65 2.89 16.72
CA ALA A 234 -6.14 4.26 16.81
C ALA A 234 -7.62 4.36 17.21
N ILE A 235 -8.45 3.40 16.76
CA ILE A 235 -9.90 3.34 17.04
C ILE A 235 -10.19 2.97 18.49
N LEU A 236 -9.44 2.03 19.09
CA LEU A 236 -9.67 1.55 20.45
C LEU A 236 -9.71 2.67 21.53
N PRO A 237 -8.78 3.64 21.55
CA PRO A 237 -8.78 4.76 22.48
C PRO A 237 -9.58 5.99 22.00
N ASP A 238 -10.36 5.89 20.92
CA ASP A 238 -11.08 7.01 20.27
C ASP A 238 -10.17 8.21 19.92
N ARG A 239 -8.92 7.94 19.49
CA ARG A 239 -8.01 8.99 19.01
C ARG A 239 -8.46 9.49 17.64
N THR A 240 -8.17 10.76 17.33
CA THR A 240 -8.44 11.31 15.99
C THR A 240 -7.68 10.53 14.93
N LEU A 241 -8.42 9.84 14.07
CA LEU A 241 -7.83 8.95 13.08
C LEU A 241 -7.53 9.71 11.79
N SER A 242 -6.25 9.84 11.45
CA SER A 242 -5.79 10.36 10.16
C SER A 242 -5.29 9.23 9.27
N ILE A 243 -6.09 8.85 8.27
CA ILE A 243 -5.69 7.85 7.27
C ILE A 243 -4.40 8.28 6.55
N SER A 244 -4.29 9.55 6.18
CA SER A 244 -3.09 10.06 5.49
C SER A 244 -1.84 9.98 6.37
N ALA A 245 -1.94 10.30 7.65
CA ALA A 245 -0.81 10.14 8.57
C ALA A 245 -0.39 8.67 8.72
N GLN A 246 -1.37 7.76 8.84
CA GLN A 246 -1.10 6.32 8.94
C GLN A 246 -0.47 5.74 7.67
N GLN A 247 -0.92 6.18 6.48
CA GLN A 247 -0.30 5.78 5.21
C GLN A 247 1.15 6.24 5.10
N VAL A 248 1.44 7.47 5.50
CA VAL A 248 2.81 8.01 5.52
C VAL A 248 3.67 7.27 6.54
N LEU A 249 3.12 6.95 7.72
CA LEU A 249 3.83 6.21 8.77
C LEU A 249 4.20 4.80 8.30
N LEU A 250 3.24 4.06 7.76
CA LEU A 250 3.45 2.73 7.18
C LEU A 250 4.51 2.79 6.08
N ALA A 251 4.38 3.74 5.15
CA ALA A 251 5.34 3.93 4.07
C ALA A 251 6.74 4.20 4.63
N LYS A 252 6.89 5.01 5.68
CA LYS A 252 8.19 5.30 6.30
C LYS A 252 8.82 4.04 6.89
N TYR A 253 8.03 3.26 7.62
CA TYR A 253 8.51 2.02 8.22
C TYR A 253 8.92 0.99 7.16
N ARG A 254 8.03 0.70 6.20
CA ARG A 254 8.27 -0.30 5.15
C ARG A 254 9.38 0.09 4.20
N CYS A 255 9.40 1.33 3.70
CA CYS A 255 10.49 1.79 2.84
C CYS A 255 11.84 1.82 3.58
N ALA A 256 11.87 2.09 4.89
CA ALA A 256 13.11 2.01 5.67
C ALA A 256 13.60 0.55 5.84
N GLU A 257 12.69 -0.39 6.09
CA GLU A 257 13.01 -1.82 6.17
C GLU A 257 13.56 -2.34 4.82
N LEU A 258 12.87 -2.03 3.72
CA LEU A 258 13.31 -2.37 2.36
C LEU A 258 14.66 -1.76 2.02
N ARG A 259 14.89 -0.50 2.42
CA ARG A 259 16.18 0.17 2.23
C ARG A 259 17.31 -0.59 2.93
N LEU A 260 17.15 -0.90 4.22
CA LEU A 260 18.17 -1.64 4.99
C LEU A 260 18.46 -3.03 4.38
N LYS A 261 17.41 -3.74 3.95
CA LYS A 261 17.56 -5.04 3.28
C LYS A 261 18.33 -4.92 1.97
N THR A 262 18.03 -3.89 1.18
CA THR A 262 18.70 -3.61 -0.09
C THR A 262 20.16 -3.19 0.12
N GLU A 263 20.44 -2.38 1.15
CA GLU A 263 21.81 -2.01 1.56
C GLU A 263 22.65 -3.23 1.96
N SER A 264 22.08 -4.17 2.72
CA SER A 264 22.75 -5.42 3.07
C SER A 264 23.07 -6.26 1.83
N ALA A 265 22.08 -6.45 0.95
CA ALA A 265 22.26 -7.22 -0.28
C ALA A 265 23.30 -6.60 -1.22
N PHE A 266 23.33 -5.27 -1.32
CA PHE A 266 24.37 -4.55 -2.07
C PHE A 266 25.75 -4.78 -1.47
N LYS A 267 25.89 -4.66 -0.14
CA LYS A 267 27.17 -4.93 0.55
C LYS A 267 27.67 -6.35 0.29
N GLU A 268 26.78 -7.34 0.33
CA GLU A 268 27.13 -8.72 0.01
C GLU A 268 27.57 -8.87 -1.46
N SER A 269 26.89 -8.23 -2.41
CA SER A 269 27.23 -8.30 -3.84
C SER A 269 28.61 -7.74 -4.18
N ILE A 270 29.07 -6.72 -3.43
CA ILE A 270 30.37 -6.07 -3.65
C ILE A 270 31.48 -6.65 -2.76
N SER A 271 31.17 -7.57 -1.85
CA SER A 271 32.13 -8.10 -0.86
C SER A 271 33.37 -8.76 -1.48
N ALA A 272 33.21 -9.42 -2.64
CA ALA A 272 34.31 -10.00 -3.39
C ALA A 272 35.24 -8.93 -3.97
N ILE A 273 34.68 -7.81 -4.44
CA ILE A 273 35.42 -6.66 -4.97
C ILE A 273 36.15 -5.97 -3.82
N GLU A 274 35.46 -5.74 -2.71
CA GLU A 274 36.05 -5.18 -1.47
C GLU A 274 37.22 -6.01 -0.98
N SER A 275 37.12 -7.35 -1.01
CA SER A 275 38.20 -8.26 -0.62
C SER A 275 39.41 -8.19 -1.54
N GLN A 276 39.21 -8.02 -2.86
CA GLN A 276 40.31 -7.89 -3.83
C GLN A 276 41.07 -6.58 -3.62
N ILE A 277 40.34 -5.47 -3.46
CA ILE A 277 40.93 -4.15 -3.23
C ILE A 277 41.66 -4.11 -1.89
N ASN A 278 41.05 -4.63 -0.82
CA ASN A 278 41.71 -4.70 0.49
C ASN A 278 42.94 -5.63 0.49
N GLY A 279 43.01 -6.58 -0.45
CA GLY A 279 44.18 -7.42 -0.69
C GLY A 279 45.25 -6.78 -1.59
N GLY A 280 45.13 -5.49 -1.93
CA GLY A 280 46.07 -4.76 -2.76
C GLY A 280 45.97 -5.07 -4.26
N LYS A 281 44.90 -5.71 -4.71
CA LYS A 281 44.70 -6.04 -6.13
C LYS A 281 43.87 -4.98 -6.83
N LEU A 282 44.35 -4.56 -8.00
CA LEU A 282 43.64 -3.65 -8.89
C LEU A 282 42.45 -4.36 -9.54
N VAL A 283 41.29 -3.71 -9.57
CA VAL A 283 40.08 -4.23 -10.21
C VAL A 283 39.78 -3.40 -11.46
N ASP A 284 39.98 -4.00 -12.63
CA ASP A 284 39.72 -3.34 -13.89
C ASP A 284 38.23 -3.04 -14.07
N GLY A 285 37.90 -1.80 -14.44
CA GLY A 285 36.52 -1.38 -14.67
C GLY A 285 35.65 -1.32 -13.42
N LEU A 286 36.25 -1.10 -12.23
CA LEU A 286 35.55 -0.96 -10.95
C LEU A 286 34.28 -0.10 -11.04
N GLY A 287 34.36 1.06 -11.70
CA GLY A 287 33.22 1.98 -11.87
C GLY A 287 32.01 1.30 -12.55
N LYS A 288 32.23 0.54 -13.63
CA LYS A 288 31.16 -0.17 -14.35
C LYS A 288 30.55 -1.30 -13.53
N LEU A 289 31.38 -2.02 -12.77
CA LEU A 289 30.91 -3.08 -11.87
C LEU A 289 30.05 -2.49 -10.75
N MET A 290 30.50 -1.41 -10.12
CA MET A 290 29.74 -0.70 -9.08
C MET A 290 28.43 -0.15 -9.62
N GLU A 291 28.44 0.50 -10.78
CA GLU A 291 27.23 1.01 -11.41
C GLU A 291 26.23 -0.12 -11.74
N LYS A 292 26.71 -1.27 -12.23
CA LYS A 292 25.89 -2.44 -12.50
C LYS A 292 25.23 -2.99 -11.24
N GLU A 293 26.00 -3.22 -10.17
CA GLU A 293 25.45 -3.75 -8.91
C GLU A 293 24.53 -2.74 -8.22
N ARG A 294 24.88 -1.44 -8.26
CA ARG A 294 24.02 -0.34 -7.79
C ARG A 294 22.69 -0.33 -8.53
N SER A 295 22.72 -0.39 -9.87
CA SER A 295 21.51 -0.35 -10.70
C SER A 295 20.59 -1.55 -10.43
N LYS A 296 21.16 -2.76 -10.29
CA LYS A 296 20.39 -3.95 -9.90
C LYS A 296 19.71 -3.78 -8.54
N ALA A 297 20.45 -3.30 -7.54
CA ALA A 297 19.93 -3.09 -6.20
C ALA A 297 18.79 -2.05 -6.18
N VAL A 298 18.95 -0.96 -6.92
CA VAL A 298 17.90 0.07 -7.07
C VAL A 298 16.66 -0.48 -7.76
N VAL A 299 16.79 -1.30 -8.82
CA VAL A 299 15.63 -1.92 -9.49
C VAL A 299 14.83 -2.80 -8.53
N VAL A 300 15.50 -3.58 -7.68
CA VAL A 300 14.84 -4.42 -6.66
C VAL A 300 14.10 -3.57 -5.63
N PHE A 301 14.72 -2.48 -5.16
CA PHE A 301 14.09 -1.55 -4.24
C PHE A 301 12.86 -0.87 -4.89
N ASP A 302 13.02 -0.34 -6.10
CA ASP A 302 11.97 0.35 -6.83
C ASP A 302 10.77 -0.55 -7.11
N ALA A 303 10.99 -1.83 -7.47
CA ALA A 303 9.91 -2.80 -7.67
C ALA A 303 9.05 -3.00 -6.42
N SER A 304 9.64 -2.92 -5.23
CA SER A 304 8.97 -3.17 -3.95
C SER A 304 8.42 -1.89 -3.29
N ALA A 305 9.10 -0.76 -3.47
CA ALA A 305 8.82 0.47 -2.72
C ALA A 305 7.96 1.50 -3.49
N LYS A 306 7.92 1.45 -4.84
CA LYS A 306 7.23 2.46 -5.66
C LYS A 306 5.71 2.59 -5.43
N HIS A 307 5.10 1.57 -4.83
CA HIS A 307 3.67 1.52 -4.57
C HIS A 307 3.25 2.23 -3.27
N TYR A 308 4.23 2.60 -2.44
CA TYR A 308 4.02 3.37 -1.22
C TYR A 308 3.95 4.88 -1.49
N HIS A 309 3.81 5.68 -0.44
CA HIS A 309 3.70 7.14 -0.55
C HIS A 309 4.88 7.75 -1.32
N GLN A 310 4.60 8.51 -2.39
CA GLN A 310 5.58 8.99 -3.35
C GLN A 310 6.73 9.78 -2.71
N ASP A 311 6.42 10.69 -1.79
CA ASP A 311 7.44 11.52 -1.12
C ASP A 311 8.37 10.66 -0.25
N VAL A 312 7.81 9.69 0.46
CA VAL A 312 8.58 8.79 1.33
C VAL A 312 9.45 7.85 0.49
N TYR A 313 8.90 7.32 -0.60
CA TYR A 313 9.65 6.52 -1.57
C TYR A 313 10.83 7.32 -2.13
N THR A 314 10.60 8.55 -2.58
CA THR A 314 11.63 9.41 -3.17
C THR A 314 12.71 9.76 -2.14
N GLU A 315 12.32 10.11 -0.91
CA GLU A 315 13.25 10.37 0.20
C GLU A 315 14.11 9.14 0.51
N MET A 316 13.50 7.96 0.64
CA MET A 316 14.22 6.72 0.97
C MET A 316 15.11 6.25 -0.17
N ARG A 317 14.67 6.42 -1.41
CA ARG A 317 15.49 6.17 -2.61
C ARG A 317 16.72 7.07 -2.62
N GLY A 318 16.57 8.36 -2.31
CA GLY A 318 17.70 9.29 -2.18
C GLY A 318 18.70 8.87 -1.08
N LYS A 319 18.20 8.43 0.09
CA LYS A 319 19.04 7.89 1.16
C LYS A 319 19.79 6.62 0.74
N LEU A 320 19.13 5.75 -0.04
CA LEU A 320 19.73 4.52 -0.58
C LEU A 320 20.90 4.85 -1.54
N TYR A 321 20.71 5.78 -2.47
CA TYR A 321 21.79 6.25 -3.35
C TYR A 321 22.97 6.79 -2.55
N LYS A 322 22.71 7.64 -1.56
CA LYS A 322 23.76 8.19 -0.70
C LYS A 322 24.56 7.08 0.01
N ALA A 323 23.89 6.06 0.53
CA ALA A 323 24.55 4.91 1.17
C ALA A 323 25.43 4.12 0.18
N PHE A 324 24.96 3.92 -1.05
CA PHE A 324 25.74 3.26 -2.11
C PHE A 324 26.94 4.08 -2.54
N ASP A 325 26.78 5.40 -2.69
CA ASP A 325 27.86 6.30 -3.09
C ASP A 325 28.92 6.42 -1.98
N GLU A 326 28.51 6.47 -0.71
CA GLU A 326 29.43 6.42 0.45
C GLU A 326 30.29 5.15 0.43
N LYS A 327 29.69 3.98 0.16
CA LYS A 327 30.43 2.71 0.06
C LYS A 327 31.33 2.64 -1.17
N SER A 328 30.82 3.06 -2.33
CA SER A 328 31.59 3.05 -3.58
C SER A 328 32.79 4.00 -3.50
N THR A 329 32.63 5.16 -2.86
CA THR A 329 33.70 6.14 -2.64
C THR A 329 34.85 5.57 -1.80
N VAL A 330 34.54 4.76 -0.78
CA VAL A 330 35.57 4.10 0.03
C VAL A 330 36.41 3.15 -0.82
N LEU A 331 35.75 2.29 -1.63
CA LEU A 331 36.44 1.36 -2.52
C LEU A 331 37.28 2.09 -3.58
N PHE A 332 36.73 3.15 -4.15
CA PHE A 332 37.39 3.98 -5.15
C PHE A 332 38.66 4.62 -4.58
N ARG A 333 38.59 5.20 -3.38
CA ARG A 333 39.76 5.79 -2.70
C ARG A 333 40.83 4.74 -2.41
N SER A 334 40.44 3.55 -1.96
CA SER A 334 41.38 2.45 -1.75
C SER A 334 42.08 2.06 -3.05
N GLN A 335 41.35 1.97 -4.17
CA GLN A 335 41.94 1.62 -5.46
C GLN A 335 42.87 2.72 -6.00
N ILE A 336 42.55 4.00 -5.82
CA ILE A 336 43.49 5.10 -6.10
C ILE A 336 44.78 4.94 -5.30
N GLY A 337 44.67 4.57 -4.01
CA GLY A 337 45.83 4.31 -3.17
C GLY A 337 46.76 3.23 -3.75
N ILE A 338 46.18 2.13 -4.23
CA ILE A 338 46.93 1.03 -4.87
C ILE A 338 47.62 1.50 -6.16
N VAL A 339 46.91 2.24 -7.02
CA VAL A 339 47.48 2.79 -8.26
C VAL A 339 48.63 3.75 -7.95
N ALA A 340 48.47 4.62 -6.96
CA ALA A 340 49.48 5.57 -6.56
C ALA A 340 50.74 4.87 -6.03
N GLU A 341 50.59 3.82 -5.23
CA GLU A 341 51.70 3.00 -4.72
C GLU A 341 52.44 2.30 -5.88
N GLN A 342 51.71 1.65 -6.80
CA GLN A 342 52.32 1.03 -7.99
C GLN A 342 53.04 2.02 -8.90
N THR A 343 52.48 3.22 -9.08
CA THR A 343 53.09 4.28 -9.90
C THR A 343 54.36 4.80 -9.23
N PHE A 344 54.35 4.94 -7.90
CA PHE A 344 55.52 5.34 -7.12
C PHE A 344 56.63 4.31 -7.17
N ASP A 345 56.32 3.01 -7.09
CA ASP A 345 57.30 1.93 -7.21
C ASP A 345 57.94 1.93 -8.61
N GLN A 346 57.14 2.05 -9.67
CA GLN A 346 57.64 2.15 -11.04
C GLN A 346 58.53 3.39 -11.25
N PHE A 347 58.14 4.51 -10.65
CA PHE A 347 58.96 5.72 -10.66
C PHE A 347 60.30 5.50 -9.95
N ASN A 348 60.30 4.88 -8.76
CA ASN A 348 61.54 4.57 -8.04
C ASN A 348 62.44 3.64 -8.84
N ASP A 349 61.91 2.61 -9.49
CA ASP A 349 62.70 1.69 -10.33
C ASP A 349 63.32 2.42 -11.53
N LYS A 350 62.55 3.28 -12.21
CA LYS A 350 63.06 4.15 -13.29
C LYS A 350 64.14 5.11 -12.78
N MET A 351 63.98 5.65 -11.58
CA MET A 351 64.94 6.56 -10.93
C MET A 351 66.26 5.85 -10.57
N TRP A 352 66.20 4.65 -9.99
CA TRP A 352 67.39 3.89 -9.59
C TRP A 352 68.19 3.36 -10.78
N SER A 353 67.53 3.13 -11.92
CA SER A 353 68.17 2.70 -13.17
C SER A 353 68.74 3.84 -14.02
N LEU A 354 68.57 5.09 -13.58
CA LEU A 354 69.01 6.26 -14.31
C LEU A 354 70.53 6.48 -14.20
N HIS A 355 71.26 6.33 -15.30
CA HIS A 355 72.67 6.68 -15.40
C HIS A 355 72.86 7.87 -16.32
N VAL A 356 73.30 9.01 -15.76
CA VAL A 356 73.43 10.27 -16.52
C VAL A 356 74.79 10.92 -16.27
N ASN A 357 75.38 11.47 -17.33
CA ASN A 357 76.74 12.01 -17.34
C ASN A 357 76.84 13.49 -16.92
N SER A 358 75.72 14.17 -16.64
CA SER A 358 75.68 15.56 -16.19
C SER A 358 74.50 15.86 -15.27
N ILE A 359 74.66 16.84 -14.39
CA ILE A 359 73.61 17.28 -13.45
C ILE A 359 72.41 17.87 -14.20
N LEU A 360 72.65 18.60 -15.30
CA LEU A 360 71.60 19.20 -16.13
C LEU A 360 70.71 18.12 -16.76
N ALA A 361 71.32 17.07 -17.34
CA ALA A 361 70.59 15.97 -17.95
C ALA A 361 69.87 15.08 -16.91
N PHE A 362 70.37 15.05 -15.67
CA PHE A 362 69.66 14.41 -14.56
C PHE A 362 68.38 15.18 -14.20
N ILE A 363 68.45 16.51 -14.10
CA ILE A 363 67.30 17.37 -13.78
C ILE A 363 66.22 17.27 -14.89
N GLU A 364 66.61 17.35 -16.16
CA GLU A 364 65.66 17.23 -17.27
C GLU A 364 64.99 15.85 -17.33
N SER A 365 65.76 14.78 -17.18
CA SER A 365 65.23 13.41 -17.17
C SER A 365 64.28 13.17 -15.99
N THR A 366 64.62 13.67 -14.80
CA THR A 366 63.78 13.51 -13.61
C THR A 366 62.48 14.32 -13.71
N GLN A 367 62.52 15.55 -14.26
CA GLN A 367 61.31 16.31 -14.53
C GLN A 367 60.38 15.60 -15.54
N ALA A 368 60.94 15.05 -16.61
CA ALA A 368 60.17 14.29 -17.59
C ALA A 368 59.53 13.04 -16.97
N MET A 369 60.26 12.30 -16.13
CA MET A 369 59.75 11.12 -15.42
C MET A 369 58.62 11.45 -14.44
N VAL A 370 58.69 12.60 -13.75
CA VAL A 370 57.62 13.06 -12.86
C VAL A 370 56.36 13.38 -13.66
N LEU A 371 56.49 14.06 -14.80
CA LEU A 371 55.37 14.34 -15.70
C LEU A 371 54.71 13.06 -16.23
N ASP A 372 55.52 12.10 -16.69
CA ASP A 372 55.05 10.79 -17.20
C ASP A 372 54.26 10.02 -16.12
N ALA A 373 54.79 9.98 -14.88
CA ALA A 373 54.12 9.33 -13.76
C ALA A 373 52.80 10.01 -13.36
N LEU A 374 52.73 11.34 -13.44
CA LEU A 374 51.49 12.07 -13.17
C LEU A 374 50.44 11.82 -14.27
N GLU A 375 50.83 11.81 -15.53
CA GLU A 375 49.92 11.49 -16.64
C GLU A 375 49.42 10.03 -16.59
N ASP A 376 50.27 9.08 -16.19
CA ASP A 376 49.89 7.68 -16.02
C ASP A 376 48.87 7.53 -14.88
N LEU A 377 49.08 8.24 -13.77
CA LEU A 377 48.14 8.29 -12.65
C LEU A 377 46.80 8.91 -13.09
N GLU A 378 46.81 10.04 -13.78
CA GLU A 378 45.61 10.71 -14.30
C GLU A 378 44.86 9.80 -15.28
N ARG A 379 45.53 9.15 -16.23
CA ARG A 379 44.91 8.20 -17.17
C ARG A 379 44.28 7.00 -16.44
N ALA A 380 44.95 6.48 -15.40
CA ALA A 380 44.42 5.39 -14.60
C ALA A 380 43.17 5.82 -13.81
N VAL A 381 43.19 7.00 -13.19
CA VAL A 381 42.05 7.56 -12.45
C VAL A 381 40.88 7.90 -13.38
N ASP A 382 41.15 8.51 -14.53
CA ASP A 382 40.13 8.84 -15.54
C ASP A 382 39.49 7.59 -16.12
N GLY A 383 40.26 6.53 -16.36
CA GLY A 383 39.71 5.22 -16.74
C GLY A 383 38.74 4.65 -15.71
N MET A 384 38.91 4.99 -14.43
CA MET A 384 38.00 4.59 -13.35
C MET A 384 36.81 5.55 -13.19
N CYS A 385 36.99 6.85 -13.48
CA CYS A 385 36.00 7.92 -13.34
C CYS A 385 35.08 8.11 -14.56
N ALA A 386 35.52 7.76 -15.78
CA ALA A 386 34.90 8.13 -17.06
C ALA A 386 33.44 7.69 -17.25
N ASN A 387 32.84 6.98 -16.29
CA ASN A 387 31.42 6.59 -16.34
C ASN A 387 30.63 6.96 -15.06
N MET A 388 31.22 7.61 -14.05
CA MET A 388 30.47 8.05 -12.87
C MET A 388 29.63 9.31 -13.11
N HIS A 389 29.91 10.09 -14.16
CA HIS A 389 29.24 11.37 -14.47
C HIS A 389 28.10 11.27 -15.50
N ALA A 390 27.75 10.06 -15.96
CA ALA A 390 26.75 9.84 -17.01
C ALA A 390 25.36 9.40 -16.51
N ALA A 391 25.07 9.45 -15.20
CA ALA A 391 23.80 9.00 -14.63
C ALA A 391 23.10 10.08 -13.79
#